data_AF-A0A1B7LBE9-F1
#
_entry.id   AF-A0A1B7LBE9-F1
#
_cell.length_a   1.000
_cell.length_b   1.000
_cell.length_c   1.000
_cell.angle_alpha   90.00
_cell.angle_beta   90.00
_cell.angle_gamma   90.00
#
_symmetry.space_group_name_H-M   'P 1'
#
loop_
_entity.id
_entity.type
_entity.pdbx_description
1 polymer ?
#
loop_
_entity_poly.entity_id
_entity_poly.type
_entity_poly.pdbx_seq_one_letter_code
_entity_poly.pdbx_strand_id
1 'polypeptide(L)'
;MDVEELLKRMRKMAAGLKSLSRDEFRQLVAWVLHIFRAKYPKALHEEVACMMEEANPWEVETVIMNLEPALDEMQERAILKGKLEGLREGKLAGLKEGELKGKLAVARAALRKGFSVDDVAGITGLNREEVFKLKSDMQ
;
A
#
# COMPACT_ATOMS: atom_id res chain seq x y z
N MET A 1 22.46 6.99 17.51
CA MET A 1 22.54 5.54 17.80
C MET A 1 21.44 4.91 17.00
N ASP A 2 21.79 4.01 16.09
CA ASP A 2 20.87 3.40 15.14
C ASP A 2 19.92 2.41 15.85
N VAL A 3 18.67 2.33 15.40
CA VAL A 3 17.64 1.43 15.94
C VAL A 3 18.08 -0.02 15.77
N GLU A 4 18.74 -0.32 14.65
CA GLU A 4 19.23 -1.66 14.35
C GLU A 4 20.36 -2.09 15.30
N GLU A 5 21.24 -1.16 15.67
CA GLU A 5 22.31 -1.39 16.66
C GLU A 5 21.75 -1.52 18.08
N LEU A 6 20.71 -0.74 18.42
CA LEU A 6 19.99 -0.89 19.68
C LEU A 6 19.34 -2.28 19.77
N LEU A 7 18.64 -2.72 18.72
CA LEU A 7 18.00 -4.03 18.66
C LEU A 7 19.01 -5.16 18.75
N LYS A 8 20.14 -5.06 18.06
CA LYS A 8 21.23 -6.06 18.11
C LYS A 8 21.82 -6.19 19.51
N ARG A 9 22.00 -5.07 20.23
CA ARG A 9 22.46 -5.06 21.63
C ARG A 9 21.41 -5.62 22.58
N MET A 10 20.14 -5.24 22.41
CA MET A 10 19.05 -5.80 23.22
C MET A 10 18.90 -7.30 23.00
N ARG A 11 19.06 -7.80 21.77
CA ARG A 11 19.02 -9.23 21.45
C ARG A 11 20.18 -10.00 22.08
N LYS A 12 21.36 -9.40 22.16
CA LYS A 12 22.51 -9.97 22.91
C LYS A 12 22.27 -10.00 24.41
N MET A 13 21.63 -8.97 24.98
CA MET A 13 21.21 -8.95 26.39
C MET A 13 20.02 -9.88 26.66
N ALA A 14 19.24 -10.23 25.63
CA ALA A 14 18.08 -11.11 25.74
C ALA A 14 18.42 -12.56 26.11
N ALA A 15 19.65 -13.01 25.89
CA ALA A 15 20.11 -14.27 26.45
C ALA A 15 20.14 -14.24 27.99
N GLY A 16 20.48 -13.10 28.60
CA GLY A 16 20.43 -12.88 30.05
C GLY A 16 19.05 -12.50 30.60
N LEU A 17 18.14 -12.04 29.73
CA LEU A 17 16.74 -11.80 30.09
C LEU A 17 16.02 -13.09 30.55
N LYS A 18 16.47 -14.26 30.08
CA LYS A 18 15.90 -15.57 30.45
C LYS A 18 16.15 -15.97 31.91
N SER A 19 17.13 -15.36 32.57
CA SER A 19 17.48 -15.65 33.98
C SER A 19 17.01 -14.57 34.95
N LEU A 20 16.33 -13.53 34.48
CA LEU A 20 15.83 -12.46 35.34
C LEU A 20 14.58 -12.93 36.10
N SER A 21 14.57 -12.60 37.38
CA SER A 21 13.38 -12.73 38.21
C SER A 21 12.30 -11.70 37.79
N ARG A 22 11.07 -11.96 38.24
CA ARG A 22 9.88 -11.14 37.95
C ARG A 22 10.09 -9.64 38.23
N ASP A 23 10.79 -9.33 39.32
CA ASP A 23 11.00 -7.96 39.76
C ASP A 23 12.14 -7.26 39.01
N GLU A 24 13.14 -8.02 38.56
CA GLU A 24 14.24 -7.48 37.75
C GLU A 24 13.78 -7.17 36.32
N PHE A 25 12.90 -8.00 35.75
CA PHE A 25 12.29 -7.72 34.46
C PHE A 25 11.40 -6.47 34.50
N ARG A 26 10.60 -6.30 35.56
CA ARG A 26 9.80 -5.08 35.78
C ARG A 26 10.66 -3.82 35.91
N GLN A 27 11.77 -3.90 36.65
CA GLN A 27 12.72 -2.79 36.78
C GLN A 27 13.34 -2.42 35.43
N LEU A 28 13.67 -3.42 34.61
CA LEU A 28 14.20 -3.18 33.27
C LEU A 28 13.17 -2.49 32.36
N VAL A 29 11.92 -2.95 32.33
CA VAL A 29 10.85 -2.33 31.55
C VAL A 29 10.62 -0.88 31.97
N ALA A 30 10.57 -0.62 33.29
CA ALA A 30 10.42 0.73 33.83
C ALA A 30 11.59 1.65 33.42
N TRP A 31 12.81 1.13 33.43
CA TRP A 31 14.00 1.87 33.01
C TRP A 31 14.00 2.17 31.51
N VAL A 32 13.61 1.20 30.66
CA VAL A 32 13.49 1.40 29.21
C VAL A 32 12.44 2.47 28.90
N LEU A 33 11.27 2.41 29.55
CA LEU A 33 10.22 3.41 29.39
C LEU A 33 10.68 4.81 29.81
N HIS A 34 11.46 4.91 30.88
CA HIS A 34 12.03 6.19 31.33
C HIS A 34 12.97 6.80 30.27
N ILE A 35 13.80 5.98 29.63
CA ILE A 35 14.71 6.42 28.56
C ILE A 35 13.93 6.81 27.30
N PHE A 36 12.90 6.05 26.93
CA PHE A 36 12.05 6.35 25.78
C PHE A 36 11.27 7.67 26.00
N ARG A 37 10.77 7.90 27.22
CA ARG A 37 10.09 9.15 27.59
C ARG A 37 10.98 10.39 27.44
N ALA A 38 12.30 10.24 27.63
CA ALA A 38 13.26 11.32 27.48
C ALA A 38 13.66 11.62 26.01
N LYS A 39 13.45 10.69 25.07
CA LYS A 39 13.92 10.82 23.68
C LYS A 39 12.86 10.94 22.59
N TYR A 40 11.61 10.56 22.86
CA TYR A 40 10.56 10.54 21.84
C TYR A 40 9.38 11.48 22.18
N PRO A 41 8.55 11.89 21.21
CA PRO A 41 7.38 12.76 21.45
C PRO A 41 6.23 12.03 22.18
N LYS A 42 5.38 12.78 22.90
CA LYS A 42 4.28 12.25 23.73
C LYS A 42 3.31 11.30 23.01
N ALA A 43 3.08 11.49 21.71
CA ALA A 43 2.20 10.62 20.92
C ALA A 43 2.66 9.14 20.91
N LEU A 44 3.97 8.89 20.91
CA LEU A 44 4.55 7.54 21.01
C LEU A 44 4.63 7.04 22.46
N HIS A 45 4.48 7.92 23.45
CA HIS A 45 4.53 7.51 24.86
C HIS A 45 3.27 6.78 25.27
N GLU A 46 2.11 7.21 24.79
CA GLU A 46 0.83 6.54 25.07
C GLU A 46 0.77 5.17 24.41
N GLU A 47 1.23 5.05 23.17
CA GLU A 47 1.25 3.80 22.42
C GLU A 47 2.18 2.75 23.05
N VAL A 48 3.40 3.16 23.45
CA VAL A 48 4.37 2.26 24.10
C VAL A 48 3.98 1.96 25.56
N ALA A 49 3.32 2.89 26.26
CA ALA A 49 2.79 2.63 27.60
C ALA A 49 1.63 1.62 27.57
N CYS A 50 0.71 1.74 26.61
CA CYS A 50 -0.42 0.83 26.45
C CYS A 50 0.05 -0.61 26.15
N MET A 51 1.01 -0.77 25.24
CA MET A 51 1.61 -2.08 24.93
C MET A 51 2.32 -2.74 26.12
N MET A 52 2.83 -1.93 27.06
CA MET A 52 3.54 -2.43 28.24
C MET A 52 2.60 -2.72 29.42
N GLU A 53 1.43 -2.07 29.51
CA GLU A 53 0.34 -2.44 30.43
C GLU A 53 -0.36 -3.74 30.00
N GLU A 54 -0.49 -3.97 28.69
CA GLU A 54 -0.97 -5.23 28.11
C GLU A 54 0.05 -6.37 28.19
N ALA A 55 1.33 -6.06 28.36
CA ALA A 55 2.39 -7.04 28.58
C ALA A 55 2.34 -7.61 30.01
N ASN A 56 1.25 -8.31 30.33
CA ASN A 56 1.21 -9.27 31.42
C ASN A 56 2.19 -10.41 31.06
N PRO A 57 3.26 -10.70 31.84
CA PRO A 57 4.39 -11.55 31.41
C PRO A 57 4.07 -13.03 31.09
N TRP A 58 2.80 -13.43 31.13
CA TRP A 58 2.31 -14.76 30.75
C TRP A 58 1.61 -14.78 29.39
N GLU A 59 1.42 -13.63 28.73
CA GLU A 59 0.78 -13.55 27.40
C GLU A 59 1.78 -13.39 26.25
N VAL A 60 3.09 -13.35 26.50
CA VAL A 60 4.10 -13.20 25.44
C VAL A 60 4.08 -14.40 24.46
N GLU A 61 3.77 -15.61 24.95
CA GLU A 61 3.54 -16.79 24.10
C GLU A 61 2.25 -16.65 23.27
N THR A 62 1.19 -16.09 23.87
CA THR A 62 -0.11 -15.84 23.22
C THR A 62 -0.02 -14.75 22.15
N VAL A 63 0.74 -13.69 22.40
CA VAL A 63 1.00 -12.61 21.41
C VAL A 63 1.77 -13.17 20.24
N ILE A 64 2.78 -14.03 20.45
CA ILE A 64 3.51 -14.69 19.36
C ILE A 64 2.61 -15.67 18.59
N MET A 65 1.78 -16.46 19.28
CA MET A 65 0.87 -17.42 18.67
C MET A 65 -0.25 -16.75 17.84
N ASN A 66 -0.67 -15.54 18.23
CA ASN A 66 -1.67 -14.76 17.50
C ASN A 66 -1.06 -13.89 16.40
N LEU A 67 0.26 -13.65 16.42
CA LEU A 67 0.94 -12.79 15.46
C LEU A 67 1.07 -13.47 14.09
N GLU A 68 1.34 -14.77 14.04
CA GLU A 68 1.45 -15.52 12.78
C GLU A 68 0.15 -15.46 11.94
N PRO A 69 -1.04 -15.85 12.47
CA PRO A 69 -2.28 -15.74 11.71
C PRO A 69 -2.66 -14.28 11.42
N ALA A 70 -2.35 -13.33 12.29
CA ALA A 70 -2.59 -11.92 12.03
C ALA A 70 -1.74 -11.38 10.87
N LEU A 71 -0.48 -11.78 10.78
CA LEU A 71 0.41 -11.42 9.68
C LEU A 71 -0.03 -12.07 8.36
N ASP A 72 -0.45 -13.34 8.40
CA ASP A 72 -1.01 -14.03 7.23
C ASP A 72 -2.30 -13.36 6.73
N GLU A 73 -3.24 -13.03 7.62
CA GLU A 73 -4.45 -12.29 7.28
C GLU A 73 -4.13 -10.92 6.67
N MET A 74 -3.14 -10.20 7.24
CA MET A 74 -2.72 -8.91 6.71
C MET A 74 -2.13 -9.05 5.30
N GLN A 75 -1.32 -10.07 5.07
CA GLN A 75 -0.71 -10.33 3.76
C GLN A 75 -1.76 -10.75 2.73
N GLU A 76 -2.72 -11.61 3.08
CA GLU A 76 -3.83 -11.98 2.22
C GLU A 76 -4.70 -10.77 1.85
N ARG A 77 -5.04 -9.92 2.83
CA ARG A 77 -5.80 -8.69 2.59
C ARG A 77 -5.05 -7.73 1.67
N ALA A 78 -3.74 -7.59 1.85
CA ALA A 78 -2.90 -6.75 0.98
C ALA A 78 -2.89 -7.27 -0.47
N ILE A 79 -2.72 -8.59 -0.65
CA ILE A 79 -2.76 -9.23 -1.97
C ILE A 79 -4.15 -9.06 -2.62
N LEU A 80 -5.22 -9.28 -1.85
CA LEU A 80 -6.58 -9.17 -2.34
C LEU A 80 -6.90 -7.72 -2.77
N LYS A 81 -6.51 -6.74 -1.95
CA LYS A 81 -6.66 -5.33 -2.26
C LYS A 81 -5.88 -4.94 -3.52
N GLY A 82 -4.62 -5.37 -3.64
CA GLY A 82 -3.80 -5.13 -4.81
C GLY A 82 -4.39 -5.74 -6.10
N LYS A 83 -4.91 -6.97 -6.03
CA LYS A 83 -5.61 -7.62 -7.16
C LYS A 83 -6.87 -6.86 -7.56
N LEU A 84 -7.66 -6.41 -6.58
CA LEU A 84 -8.92 -5.70 -6.84
C LEU A 84 -8.68 -4.32 -7.45
N GLU A 85 -7.71 -3.57 -6.92
CA GLU A 85 -7.28 -2.28 -7.46
C GLU A 85 -6.73 -2.45 -8.87
N GLY A 86 -5.81 -3.40 -9.09
CA GLY A 86 -5.24 -3.68 -10.41
C GLY A 86 -6.29 -4.10 -11.45
N LEU A 87 -7.25 -4.94 -11.08
CA LEU A 87 -8.36 -5.32 -11.98
C LEU A 87 -9.23 -4.11 -12.32
N ARG A 88 -9.54 -3.26 -11.33
CA ARG A 88 -10.36 -2.07 -11.53
C ARG A 88 -9.68 -1.07 -12.46
N GLU A 89 -8.40 -0.79 -12.22
CA GLU A 89 -7.60 0.12 -13.04
C GLU A 89 -7.40 -0.44 -14.45
N GLY A 90 -7.05 -1.72 -14.58
CA GLY A 90 -6.89 -2.38 -15.87
C GLY A 90 -8.18 -2.39 -16.69
N LYS A 91 -9.33 -2.66 -16.06
CA LYS A 91 -10.63 -2.62 -16.75
C LYS A 91 -10.99 -1.20 -17.21
N LEU A 92 -10.73 -0.19 -16.38
CA LEU A 92 -11.00 1.20 -16.73
C LEU A 92 -10.09 1.70 -17.86
N ALA A 93 -8.79 1.40 -17.78
CA ALA A 93 -7.82 1.73 -18.82
C ALA A 93 -8.15 1.03 -20.14
N GLY A 94 -8.42 -0.28 -20.10
CA GLY A 94 -8.78 -1.07 -21.26
C GLY A 94 -10.08 -0.62 -21.93
N LEU A 95 -11.10 -0.23 -21.15
CA LEU A 95 -12.34 0.31 -21.69
C LEU A 95 -12.10 1.64 -22.42
N LYS A 96 -11.34 2.56 -21.82
CA LYS A 96 -11.00 3.86 -22.44
C LYS A 96 -10.18 3.68 -23.72
N GLU A 97 -9.17 2.81 -23.68
CA GLU A 97 -8.34 2.52 -24.86
C GLU A 97 -9.15 1.85 -25.97
N GLY A 98 -10.03 0.90 -25.61
CA GLY A 98 -10.93 0.24 -26.55
C GLY A 98 -11.92 1.20 -27.21
N GLU A 99 -12.54 2.09 -26.43
CA GLU A 99 -13.46 3.11 -26.94
C GLU A 99 -12.74 4.06 -27.91
N LEU A 100 -11.54 4.53 -27.55
CA LEU A 100 -10.74 5.40 -28.41
C LEU A 100 -10.33 4.69 -29.70
N LYS A 101 -9.82 3.45 -29.61
CA LYS A 101 -9.49 2.64 -30.79
C LYS A 101 -10.71 2.40 -31.68
N GLY A 102 -11.87 2.15 -31.09
CA GLY A 102 -13.15 2.00 -31.81
C GLY A 102 -13.54 3.28 -32.55
N LYS A 103 -13.55 4.43 -31.87
CA LYS A 103 -13.82 5.74 -32.48
C LYS A 103 -12.87 6.04 -33.63
N LEU A 104 -11.57 5.80 -33.45
CA LEU A 104 -10.57 5.98 -34.51
C LEU A 104 -10.79 5.02 -35.67
N ALA A 105 -11.10 3.75 -35.44
CA ALA A 105 -11.36 2.78 -36.50
C ALA A 105 -12.59 3.17 -37.34
N VAL A 106 -13.67 3.61 -36.68
CA VAL A 106 -14.87 4.12 -37.37
C VAL A 106 -14.55 5.39 -38.15
N ALA A 107 -13.81 6.33 -37.57
CA ALA A 107 -13.41 7.57 -38.24
C ALA A 107 -12.59 7.28 -39.51
N ARG A 108 -11.58 6.40 -39.43
CA ARG A 108 -10.79 5.97 -40.61
C ARG A 108 -11.66 5.31 -41.68
N ALA A 109 -12.58 4.44 -41.28
CA ALA A 109 -13.47 3.76 -42.21
C ALA A 109 -14.40 4.75 -42.93
N ALA A 110 -14.94 5.73 -42.21
CA ALA A 110 -15.80 6.77 -42.77
C ALA A 110 -15.03 7.71 -43.72
N LEU A 111 -13.82 8.15 -43.34
CA LEU A 111 -12.97 8.96 -44.21
C LEU A 111 -12.60 8.25 -45.52
N ARG A 112 -12.28 6.94 -45.46
CA ARG A 112 -12.02 6.13 -46.67
C ARG A 112 -13.23 6.01 -47.59
N LYS A 113 -14.45 6.04 -47.03
CA LYS A 113 -15.70 6.03 -47.78
C LYS A 113 -16.08 7.41 -48.36
N GLY A 114 -15.27 8.44 -48.11
CA GLY A 114 -15.47 9.78 -48.66
C GLY A 114 -16.34 10.72 -47.83
N PHE A 115 -16.66 10.36 -46.58
CA PHE A 115 -17.39 11.27 -45.67
C PHE A 115 -16.54 12.50 -45.33
N SER A 116 -17.21 13.65 -45.12
CA SER A 116 -16.53 14.90 -44.77
C SER A 116 -15.98 14.87 -43.34
N VAL A 117 -14.98 15.71 -43.04
CA VAL A 117 -14.40 15.81 -41.68
C VAL A 117 -15.46 16.17 -40.64
N ASP A 118 -16.45 16.98 -41.03
CA ASP A 118 -17.54 17.43 -40.18
C ASP A 118 -18.53 16.30 -39.85
N ASP A 119 -18.90 15.52 -40.86
CA ASP A 119 -19.79 14.36 -40.67
C ASP A 119 -19.11 13.30 -39.80
N VAL A 120 -17.82 13.05 -40.02
CA VAL A 120 -17.05 12.07 -39.26
C VAL A 120 -16.87 12.50 -37.80
N ALA A 121 -16.63 13.78 -37.54
CA ALA A 121 -16.59 14.34 -36.18
C ALA A 121 -17.94 14.14 -35.47
N GLY A 122 -19.05 14.42 -36.17
CA GLY A 122 -20.41 14.19 -35.64
C GLY A 122 -20.73 12.73 -35.33
N ILE A 123 -20.31 11.80 -36.20
CA ILE A 123 -20.58 10.35 -36.04
C ILE A 123 -19.74 9.73 -34.92
N THR A 124 -18.49 10.14 -34.78
CA THR A 124 -17.53 9.49 -33.88
C THR A 124 -17.37 10.19 -32.53
N GLY A 125 -17.87 11.42 -32.42
CA GLY A 125 -17.69 12.28 -31.25
C GLY A 125 -16.24 12.74 -31.04
N LEU A 126 -15.39 12.58 -32.06
CA LEU A 126 -14.06 13.17 -32.11
C LEU A 126 -14.16 14.64 -32.52
N ASN A 127 -13.20 15.46 -32.11
CA ASN A 127 -13.18 16.85 -32.54
C ASN A 127 -12.65 16.98 -33.99
N ARG A 128 -12.96 18.09 -34.65
CA ARG A 128 -12.54 18.33 -36.05
C ARG A 128 -11.03 18.24 -36.25
N GLU A 129 -10.24 18.73 -35.30
CA GLU A 129 -8.78 18.71 -35.40
C GLU A 129 -8.22 17.28 -35.33
N GLU A 130 -8.77 16.43 -34.47
CA GLU A 130 -8.43 15.01 -34.34
C GLU A 130 -8.75 14.26 -35.64
N VAL A 131 -9.94 14.50 -36.21
CA VAL A 131 -10.34 13.89 -37.48
C VAL A 131 -9.50 14.42 -38.65
N PHE A 132 -9.15 15.71 -38.64
CA PHE A 132 -8.29 16.31 -39.66
C PHE A 132 -6.88 15.71 -39.62
N LYS A 133 -6.25 15.64 -38.42
CA LYS A 133 -4.96 14.98 -38.23
C LYS A 133 -5.01 13.52 -38.69
N LEU A 134 -6.05 12.79 -38.30
CA LEU A 134 -6.26 11.40 -38.72
C LEU A 134 -6.33 11.25 -40.24
N LYS A 135 -6.96 12.21 -40.94
CA LYS A 135 -7.03 12.24 -42.41
C LYS A 135 -5.66 12.51 -43.03
N SER A 136 -4.89 13.45 -42.47
CA SER A 136 -3.53 13.77 -42.93
C SER A 136 -2.56 12.60 -42.73
N ASP A 137 -2.67 11.85 -41.63
CA ASP A 137 -1.85 10.66 -41.34
C ASP A 137 -2.16 9.46 -42.28
N MET A 138 -3.23 9.55 -43.07
CA MET A 138 -3.67 8.50 -44.00
C MET A 138 -3.35 8.81 -45.48
N GLN A 139 -2.85 10.01 -45.77
CA GLN A 139 -2.42 10.45 -47.10
C GLN A 139 -0.95 10.13 -47.33
#